data_AF-A0A5J5LN79-F1
#
_entry.id   AF-A0A5J5LN79-F1
#
_cell.length_a   1.000
_cell.length_b   1.000
_cell.length_c   1.000
_cell.angle_alpha   90.00
_cell.angle_beta   90.00
_cell.angle_gamma   90.00
#
_symmetry.space_group_name_H-M   'P 1'
#
loop_
_entity.id
_entity.type
_entity.pdbx_description
1 polymer ?
#
loop_
_entity_poly.entity_id
_entity_poly.type
_entity_poly.pdbx_seq_one_letter_code
_entity_poly.pdbx_strand_id
1 'polypeptide(L)'
;MTDATAFEDGSLGLQVVLFVVTGTLYGLYWLYKTAKQLDAGTDQNLTPILAVIPLVNIIGIWQISNAAEAVTDQSGVVLFLLFVVFGPISWFLIQSGINDVATN
;
A
#
# COMPACT_ATOMS: atom_id res chain seq x y z
N MET A 1 1.75 14.41 -3.28
CA MET A 1 2.45 13.62 -4.31
C MET A 1 3.62 14.42 -4.84
N THR A 2 4.79 13.82 -5.02
CA THR A 2 6.05 14.46 -5.45
C THR A 2 6.55 13.91 -6.79
N ASP A 3 6.34 12.63 -7.07
CA ASP A 3 6.70 11.98 -8.33
C ASP A 3 5.65 10.92 -8.72
N ALA A 4 4.87 11.20 -9.77
CA ALA A 4 3.85 10.25 -10.25
C ALA A 4 4.46 9.03 -10.96
N THR A 5 5.67 9.16 -11.52
CA THR A 5 6.33 8.08 -12.28
C THR A 5 6.84 6.96 -11.39
N ALA A 6 6.85 7.17 -10.07
CA ALA A 6 7.18 6.17 -9.07
C ALA A 6 6.09 5.09 -8.90
N PHE A 7 4.88 5.31 -9.41
CA PHE A 7 3.74 4.40 -9.29
C PHE A 7 3.64 3.46 -10.48
N GLU A 8 3.46 2.17 -10.20
CA GLU A 8 3.30 1.10 -11.19
C GLU A 8 1.91 0.49 -11.07
N ASP A 9 1.23 0.35 -12.21
CA ASP A 9 -0.05 -0.35 -12.29
C ASP A 9 0.07 -1.81 -11.81
N GLY A 10 -0.98 -2.29 -11.15
CA GLY A 10 -1.08 -3.63 -10.62
C GLY A 10 -2.50 -4.19 -10.72
N SER A 11 -2.65 -5.28 -11.47
CA SER A 11 -3.95 -5.97 -11.64
C SER A 11 -4.47 -6.56 -10.32
N LEU A 12 -5.49 -5.93 -9.75
CA LEU A 12 -6.19 -6.37 -8.52
C LEU A 12 -6.58 -7.85 -8.53
N GLY A 13 -7.12 -8.34 -9.65
CA GLY A 13 -7.51 -9.74 -9.79
C GLY A 13 -6.32 -10.71 -9.67
N LEU A 14 -5.19 -10.36 -10.29
CA LEU A 14 -3.96 -11.14 -10.16
C LEU A 14 -3.41 -11.10 -8.73
N GLN A 15 -3.56 -9.98 -8.02
CA GLN A 15 -3.14 -9.85 -6.62
C GLN A 15 -3.92 -10.81 -5.72
N VAL A 16 -5.25 -10.91 -5.92
CA VAL A 16 -6.08 -11.87 -5.20
C VAL A 16 -5.62 -13.31 -5.48
N VAL A 17 -5.36 -13.66 -6.75
CA VAL A 17 -4.87 -15.00 -7.11
C VAL A 17 -3.53 -15.29 -6.42
N LEU A 18 -2.58 -14.35 -6.46
CA LEU A 18 -1.28 -14.51 -5.80
C LEU A 18 -1.41 -14.64 -4.29
N PHE A 19 -2.31 -13.87 -3.66
CA PHE A 19 -2.60 -13.99 -2.24
C PHE A 19 -3.21 -15.35 -1.89
N VAL A 20 -4.13 -15.88 -2.69
CA VAL A 20 -4.70 -17.22 -2.46
C VAL A 20 -3.64 -18.31 -2.58
N VAL A 21 -2.73 -18.21 -3.55
CA VAL A 21 -1.69 -19.22 -3.80
C VAL A 21 -0.56 -19.18 -2.77
N THR A 22 -0.15 -17.99 -2.33
CA THR A 22 1.05 -17.81 -1.48
C THR A 22 0.75 -17.30 -0.07
N GLY A 23 -0.50 -16.94 0.21
CA GLY A 23 -0.97 -16.42 1.48
C GLY A 23 -0.25 -15.13 1.90
N THR A 24 0.17 -15.12 3.15
CA THR A 24 0.84 -13.99 3.80
C THR A 24 2.13 -13.57 3.08
N LEU A 25 2.82 -14.47 2.37
CA LEU A 25 4.06 -14.12 1.67
C LEU A 25 3.83 -13.04 0.61
N TYR A 26 2.76 -13.17 -0.19
CA TYR A 26 2.41 -12.14 -1.15
C TYR A 26 1.88 -10.88 -0.49
N GLY A 27 1.11 -11.00 0.60
CA GLY A 27 0.70 -9.82 1.38
C GLY A 27 1.89 -8.99 1.87
N LEU A 28 2.93 -9.65 2.38
CA LEU A 28 4.17 -8.99 2.80
C LEU A 28 4.95 -8.36 1.63
N TYR A 29 5.04 -9.08 0.51
CA TYR A 29 5.63 -8.54 -0.72
C TYR A 29 4.90 -7.29 -1.20
N TRP A 30 3.57 -7.32 -1.19
CA TRP A 30 2.74 -6.18 -1.60
C TRP A 30 2.96 -4.99 -0.68
N LEU A 31 2.94 -5.20 0.65
CA LEU A 31 3.23 -4.13 1.63
C LEU A 31 4.60 -3.48 1.38
N TYR A 32 5.63 -4.29 1.12
CA TYR A 32 6.97 -3.78 0.79
C TYR A 32 6.98 -2.98 -0.51
N LYS A 33 6.39 -3.53 -1.60
CA LYS A 33 6.33 -2.86 -2.90
C LYS A 33 5.58 -1.54 -2.81
N THR A 34 4.42 -1.54 -2.17
CA THR A 34 3.58 -0.36 -1.97
C THR A 34 4.30 0.71 -1.15
N ALA A 35 4.95 0.33 -0.06
CA ALA A 35 5.73 1.26 0.74
C ALA A 35 6.87 1.90 -0.07
N LYS A 36 7.57 1.14 -0.93
CA LYS A 36 8.64 1.67 -1.79
C LYS A 36 8.12 2.67 -2.82
N GLN A 37 6.96 2.40 -3.44
CA GLN A 37 6.35 3.31 -4.41
C GLN A 37 5.89 4.60 -3.73
N LEU A 38 5.25 4.48 -2.56
CA LEU A 38 4.80 5.64 -1.78
C LEU A 38 5.97 6.47 -1.25
N ASP A 39 7.06 5.85 -0.81
CA ASP A 39 8.30 6.54 -0.41
C ASP A 39 8.88 7.36 -1.56
N ALA A 40 8.92 6.79 -2.77
CA ALA A 40 9.47 7.47 -3.94
C ALA A 40 8.52 8.53 -4.53
N GLY A 41 7.21 8.30 -4.48
CA GLY A 41 6.20 9.15 -5.13
C GLY A 41 5.54 10.19 -4.23
N THR A 42 5.85 10.21 -2.94
CA THR A 42 5.27 11.17 -1.98
C THR A 42 6.35 11.91 -1.18
N ASP A 43 5.95 12.93 -0.43
CA ASP A 43 6.84 13.70 0.46
C ASP A 43 6.98 13.04 1.85
N GLN A 44 6.64 11.75 1.94
CA GLN A 44 6.71 10.99 3.18
C GLN A 44 8.00 10.18 3.22
N ASN A 45 8.58 10.05 4.42
CA ASN A 45 9.78 9.24 4.65
C ASN A 45 9.36 7.88 5.22
N LEU A 46 9.21 6.89 4.33
CA LEU A 46 8.78 5.55 4.68
C LEU A 46 9.99 4.68 4.99
N THR A 47 9.76 3.65 5.80
CA THR A 47 10.77 2.61 6.02
C THR A 47 10.17 1.27 5.57
N PRO A 48 10.21 0.94 4.26
CA PRO A 48 9.48 -0.20 3.68
C PRO A 48 9.70 -1.54 4.37
N ILE A 49 10.89 -1.76 4.94
CA ILE A 49 11.20 -2.99 5.67
C ILE A 49 10.35 -3.16 6.94
N LEU A 50 9.90 -2.07 7.57
CA LEU A 50 9.03 -2.14 8.76
C LEU A 50 7.68 -2.77 8.44
N ALA A 51 7.17 -2.61 7.22
CA ALA A 51 5.90 -3.18 6.77
C ALA A 51 5.95 -4.70 6.58
N VAL A 52 7.11 -5.34 6.73
CA VAL A 52 7.28 -6.79 6.57
C VAL A 52 7.56 -7.51 7.89
N ILE A 53 8.13 -6.81 8.88
CA ILE A 53 8.53 -7.42 10.15
C ILE A 53 7.29 -7.62 11.06
N PRO A 54 6.90 -8.85 11.43
CA PRO A 54 5.62 -9.15 12.10
C PRO A 54 5.35 -8.38 13.40
N LEU A 55 6.39 -7.93 14.12
CA LEU A 55 6.25 -7.22 15.41
C LEU A 55 6.17 -5.69 15.27
N VAL A 56 6.65 -5.12 14.17
CA VAL A 56 6.63 -3.66 13.91
C VAL A 56 5.82 -3.30 12.67
N ASN A 57 5.14 -4.29 12.07
CA ASN A 57 4.30 -4.18 10.89
C ASN A 57 3.27 -3.05 11.01
N ILE A 58 2.72 -2.84 12.22
CA ILE A 58 1.73 -1.80 12.49
C ILE A 58 2.27 -0.38 12.23
N ILE A 59 3.57 -0.13 12.46
CA ILE A 59 4.22 1.15 12.15
C ILE A 59 4.32 1.30 10.62
N GLY A 60 4.70 0.23 9.92
CA GLY A 60 4.72 0.23 8.46
C GLY A 60 3.34 0.47 7.84
N ILE A 61 2.29 -0.17 8.37
CA ILE A 61 0.90 0.05 7.95
C ILE A 61 0.48 1.50 8.20
N TRP A 62 0.84 2.08 9.35
CA TRP A 62 0.58 3.50 9.65
C TRP A 62 1.26 4.43 8.64
N GLN A 63 2.55 4.20 8.34
CA GLN A 63 3.29 4.98 7.35
C GLN A 63 2.68 4.86 5.94
N ILE A 64 2.37 3.63 5.49
CA ILE A 64 1.70 3.37 4.21
C ILE A 64 0.36 4.10 4.16
N SER A 65 -0.45 4.03 5.22
CA SER A 65 -1.78 4.62 5.25
C SER A 65 -1.73 6.15 5.12
N ASN A 66 -0.82 6.82 5.81
CA ASN A 66 -0.65 8.28 5.69
C ASN A 66 -0.11 8.70 4.32
N ALA A 67 0.83 7.95 3.75
CA ALA A 67 1.34 8.27 2.41
C ALA A 67 0.30 8.02 1.31
N ALA A 68 -0.57 7.03 1.50
CA ALA A 68 -1.62 6.70 0.54
C ALA A 68 -2.73 7.76 0.44
N GLU A 69 -2.80 8.75 1.35
CA GLU A 69 -3.63 9.95 1.15
C GLU A 69 -3.30 10.68 -0.16
N ALA A 70 -2.06 10.57 -0.65
CA ALA A 70 -1.63 11.21 -1.89
C ALA A 70 -2.21 10.56 -3.15
N VAL A 71 -2.72 9.33 -3.05
CA VAL A 71 -3.22 8.54 -4.20
C VAL A 71 -4.65 8.04 -3.98
N THR A 72 -5.29 8.37 -2.86
CA THR A 72 -6.66 7.94 -2.55
C THR A 72 -7.49 9.09 -1.99
N ASP A 73 -8.81 9.03 -2.12
CA ASP A 73 -9.72 10.02 -1.53
C ASP A 73 -9.98 9.81 -0.02
N GLN A 74 -9.22 8.93 0.64
CA GLN A 74 -9.40 8.58 2.04
C GLN A 74 -8.28 9.19 2.90
N SER A 75 -8.60 9.56 4.15
CA SER A 75 -7.56 9.93 5.10
C SER A 75 -6.77 8.69 5.55
N GLY A 76 -5.53 8.90 5.94
CA GLY A 76 -4.61 7.86 6.40
C GLY A 76 -5.11 7.19 7.68
N VAL A 77 -5.82 7.92 8.54
CA VAL A 77 -6.50 7.34 9.71
C VAL A 77 -7.59 6.35 9.28
N VAL A 78 -8.39 6.69 8.27
CA VAL A 78 -9.44 5.79 7.75
C VAL A 78 -8.80 4.55 7.13
N LEU A 79 -7.79 4.72 6.28
CA LEU A 79 -7.06 3.61 5.65
C LEU A 79 -6.38 2.70 6.69
N PHE A 80 -5.81 3.28 7.75
CA PHE A 80 -5.18 2.54 8.83
C PHE A 80 -6.18 1.70 9.62
N LEU A 81 -7.30 2.30 10.04
CA LEU A 81 -8.34 1.59 10.77
C LEU A 81 -8.98 0.48 9.93
N LEU A 82 -9.20 0.74 8.64
CA LEU A 82 -9.64 -0.28 7.70
C LEU A 82 -8.61 -1.42 7.57
N PHE A 83 -7.31 -1.13 7.59
CA PHE A 83 -6.29 -2.18 7.60
C PHE A 83 -6.38 -3.09 8.83
N VAL A 84 -6.58 -2.49 10.00
CA VAL A 84 -6.68 -3.19 11.30
C VAL A 84 -7.94 -4.05 11.39
N VAL A 85 -9.08 -3.53 10.91
CA VAL A 85 -10.38 -4.22 10.99
C VAL A 85 -10.55 -5.24 9.86
N PHE A 86 -10.24 -4.84 8.63
CA PHE A 86 -10.39 -5.66 7.43
C PHE A 86 -9.44 -5.21 6.30
N GLY A 87 -8.17 -5.61 6.43
CA GLY A 87 -7.07 -5.36 5.48
C GLY A 87 -7.39 -5.30 3.98
N PRO A 88 -8.19 -6.23 3.42
CA PRO A 88 -8.47 -6.25 1.99
C PRO A 88 -9.13 -4.98 1.44
N ILE A 89 -9.90 -4.23 2.23
CA ILE A 89 -10.51 -2.98 1.75
C ILE A 89 -9.43 -1.92 1.54
N SER A 90 -8.55 -1.69 2.52
CA SER A 90 -7.46 -0.71 2.37
C SER A 90 -6.51 -1.09 1.26
N TRP A 91 -6.20 -2.38 1.13
CA TRP A 91 -5.44 -2.89 -0.01
C TRP A 91 -6.10 -2.45 -1.33
N PHE A 92 -7.38 -2.80 -1.54
CA PHE A 92 -8.10 -2.48 -2.76
C PHE A 92 -8.09 -0.98 -3.08
N LEU A 93 -8.36 -0.13 -2.09
CA LEU A 93 -8.40 1.33 -2.26
C LEU A 93 -7.03 1.89 -2.65
N ILE A 94 -5.97 1.46 -1.97
CA ILE A 94 -4.61 1.93 -2.24
C ILE A 94 -4.14 1.47 -3.61
N GLN A 95 -4.37 0.20 -3.96
CA GLN A 95 -3.96 -0.30 -5.27
C GLN A 95 -4.74 0.36 -6.41
N SER A 96 -6.04 0.62 -6.24
CA SER A 96 -6.84 1.33 -7.24
C SER A 96 -6.32 2.75 -7.43
N GLY A 97 -6.04 3.46 -6.33
CA GLY A 97 -5.46 4.80 -6.36
C GLY A 97 -4.09 4.87 -7.04
N ILE A 98 -3.21 3.91 -6.74
CA ILE A 98 -1.91 3.76 -7.42
C ILE A 98 -2.10 3.54 -8.92
N ASN A 99 -3.05 2.68 -9.32
CA ASN A 99 -3.31 2.40 -10.74
C ASN A 99 -3.84 3.64 -11.47
N ASP A 100 -4.72 4.41 -10.83
CA ASP A 100 -5.22 5.66 -11.40
C ASP A 100 -4.08 6.65 -11.63
N VAL A 101 -3.16 6.80 -10.67
CA VAL A 101 -2.00 7.68 -10.84
C VAL A 101 -1.03 7.16 -11.91
N ALA A 102 -0.79 5.84 -11.96
CA ALA A 102 0.16 5.24 -12.90
C ALA A 102 -0.32 5.25 -14.37
N THR A 103 -1.62 5.44 -14.60
CA THR A 103 -2.24 5.43 -15.94
C THR A 103 -2.54 6.81 -16.50
N ASN A 104 -2.30 7.88 -15.72
CA ASN A 104 -2.41 9.28 -16.14
C ASN A 104 -1.04 9.87 -16.49
#